data_AF-B4U2L4-F1
#
_entry.id   AF-B4U2L4-F1
#
_cell.length_a   1.000
_cell.length_b   1.000
_cell.length_c   1.000
_cell.angle_alpha   90.00
_cell.angle_beta   90.00
_cell.angle_gamma   90.00
#
_symmetry.space_group_name_H-M   'P 1'
#
loop_
_entity.id
_entity.type
_entity.pdbx_description
1 polymer ?
#
loop_
_entity_poly.entity_id
_entity_poly.type
_entity_poly.pdbx_seq_one_letter_code
_entity_poly.pdbx_strand_id
1 'polypeptide(L)'
;MKTIAYPNKPHSLSAGLLTAIAIFSLASSNITYADDYQRNATEAYAKEVPHQITSVWSKGVTPLTPEQFRYNNEDVIHAPYLAHQGWYDITKAFDGKDNLLCGAATAGNMLHWWFDQNKTEIEAYLSKHPEKQKIIFNNQELFDLKAAIDTKDSQTNSQLFNYFRDKAFPNLSARQLGVMPDLVLDMFINGYYLNVFKTQSTDVNRPYQDKDKRGGIFDAVFTRGDQTTLLTARHDLKNKGLNDISTIIKQELTEGRALALSHTYANVSISHVINLWGADFNAEGNLEAIYVTDSDANASIGMKKYFVGINAHGHVAISAKKIEGENIGAQVLGLFTLSSGKDIWQKLS
;
A
#
# COMPACT_ATOMS: atom_id res chain seq x y z
N MET A 1 51.63 34.42 -19.31
CA MET A 1 52.29 35.31 -20.29
C MET A 1 53.73 34.84 -20.52
N LYS A 2 53.93 33.89 -21.45
CA LYS A 2 55.17 33.59 -22.20
C LYS A 2 54.85 32.47 -23.21
N THR A 3 55.57 32.44 -24.32
CA THR A 3 55.23 31.72 -25.57
C THR A 3 56.35 30.75 -26.00
N ILE A 4 56.25 30.23 -27.24
CA ILE A 4 57.22 29.40 -27.99
C ILE A 4 57.00 27.88 -27.82
N ALA A 5 57.07 27.01 -28.83
CA ALA A 5 56.56 26.95 -30.22
C ALA A 5 57.14 25.67 -30.89
N TYR A 6 56.45 25.08 -31.89
CA TYR A 6 56.89 23.89 -32.63
C TYR A 6 58.01 24.20 -33.66
N PRO A 7 58.75 23.18 -34.19
CA PRO A 7 58.32 22.57 -35.47
C PRO A 7 58.66 21.07 -35.73
N ASN A 8 57.74 20.42 -36.46
CA ASN A 8 57.90 19.47 -37.59
C ASN A 8 58.62 18.08 -37.54
N LYS A 9 57.89 17.14 -38.17
CA LYS A 9 58.23 15.87 -38.89
C LYS A 9 59.48 15.95 -39.83
N PRO A 10 60.15 14.83 -40.22
CA PRO A 10 59.58 13.84 -41.19
C PRO A 10 60.04 12.35 -41.11
N HIS A 11 59.67 11.61 -42.17
CA HIS A 11 59.51 10.15 -42.33
C HIS A 11 60.78 9.29 -42.54
N SER A 12 60.72 8.02 -42.08
CA SER A 12 61.05 6.79 -42.85
C SER A 12 60.22 5.62 -42.27
N LEU A 13 59.78 4.50 -42.90
CA LEU A 13 60.00 3.74 -44.15
C LEU A 13 60.99 2.57 -44.15
N SER A 14 60.51 1.44 -44.71
CA SER A 14 61.16 0.15 -45.07
C SER A 14 61.70 -0.76 -43.94
N ALA A 15 61.73 -2.11 -44.06
CA ALA A 15 60.93 -3.04 -44.88
C ALA A 15 61.12 -4.53 -44.46
N GLY A 16 60.06 -5.34 -44.60
CA GLY A 16 60.12 -6.80 -44.87
C GLY A 16 60.41 -7.76 -43.70
N LEU A 17 60.20 -9.08 -43.84
CA LEU A 17 59.47 -9.84 -44.88
C LEU A 17 59.21 -11.29 -44.41
N LEU A 18 58.26 -12.03 -45.04
CA LEU A 18 58.01 -13.49 -44.93
C LEU A 18 57.39 -13.94 -43.58
N THR A 19 56.49 -14.93 -43.41
CA THR A 19 55.74 -15.92 -44.25
C THR A 19 54.58 -16.51 -43.37
N ALA A 20 53.53 -17.23 -43.79
CA ALA A 20 52.98 -17.68 -45.09
C ALA A 20 51.51 -18.23 -44.94
N ILE A 21 50.77 -18.32 -46.07
CA ILE A 21 49.93 -19.46 -46.61
C ILE A 21 49.19 -20.40 -45.59
N ALA A 22 47.89 -20.78 -45.70
CA ALA A 22 46.90 -20.76 -46.82
C ALA A 22 45.46 -20.33 -46.36
N ILE A 23 44.54 -19.75 -47.17
CA ILE A 23 43.58 -20.31 -48.19
C ILE A 23 42.71 -21.48 -47.64
N PHE A 24 41.36 -21.61 -47.74
CA PHE A 24 40.27 -21.16 -48.65
C PHE A 24 39.03 -20.60 -47.88
N SER A 25 38.38 -19.51 -48.29
CA SER A 25 37.19 -19.37 -49.21
C SER A 25 35.82 -19.66 -48.54
N LEU A 26 34.66 -19.15 -49.01
CA LEU A 26 34.29 -18.45 -50.27
C LEU A 26 33.31 -17.30 -49.95
N ALA A 27 33.01 -16.42 -50.93
CA ALA A 27 32.18 -15.22 -50.74
C ALA A 27 30.85 -15.28 -51.50
N SER A 28 29.88 -14.47 -51.07
CA SER A 28 28.87 -13.89 -51.96
C SER A 28 28.60 -12.43 -51.56
N SER A 29 28.67 -11.54 -52.56
CA SER A 29 28.45 -10.10 -52.42
C SER A 29 27.36 -9.67 -53.38
N ASN A 30 26.45 -8.79 -52.94
CA ASN A 30 25.61 -7.99 -53.83
C ASN A 30 25.50 -6.57 -53.26
N ILE A 31 25.72 -5.57 -54.11
CA ILE A 31 25.57 -4.15 -53.81
C ILE A 31 24.87 -3.50 -55.01
N THR A 32 24.22 -2.36 -54.76
CA THR A 32 23.71 -1.35 -55.72
C THR A 32 22.26 -1.58 -56.22
N TYR A 33 21.48 -0.53 -56.51
CA TYR A 33 21.75 0.93 -56.44
C TYR A 33 20.83 1.65 -55.43
N ALA A 34 21.08 2.94 -55.23
CA ALA A 34 20.27 3.81 -54.38
C ALA A 34 19.09 4.43 -55.16
N ASP A 35 18.11 4.94 -54.42
CA ASP A 35 17.23 6.03 -54.85
C ASP A 35 17.15 7.05 -53.71
N ASP A 36 17.03 8.34 -54.05
CA ASP A 36 17.25 9.46 -53.13
C ASP A 36 15.96 10.27 -52.91
N TYR A 37 15.50 10.39 -51.66
CA TYR A 37 14.55 11.43 -51.31
C TYR A 37 14.66 11.88 -49.84
N GLN A 38 14.68 13.19 -49.66
CA GLN A 38 14.92 13.83 -48.37
C GLN A 38 13.76 13.66 -47.39
N ARG A 39 14.08 13.33 -46.13
CA ARG A 39 13.33 13.86 -44.98
C ARG A 39 14.22 13.97 -43.74
N ASN A 40 14.63 15.19 -43.41
CA ASN A 40 15.36 15.48 -42.16
C ASN A 40 14.40 15.39 -40.97
N ALA A 41 14.38 14.25 -40.30
CA ALA A 41 13.88 14.10 -38.95
C ALA A 41 15.03 13.58 -38.07
N THR A 42 15.67 14.47 -37.31
CA THR A 42 16.69 14.08 -36.33
C THR A 42 16.01 13.53 -35.08
N GLU A 43 15.43 12.34 -35.21
CA GLU A 43 15.05 11.51 -34.07
C GLU A 43 16.31 11.05 -33.36
N ALA A 44 16.76 11.87 -32.40
CA ALA A 44 17.74 11.47 -31.43
C ALA A 44 17.10 10.36 -30.59
N TYR A 45 17.41 9.10 -30.92
CA TYR A 45 17.09 7.94 -30.09
C TYR A 45 17.72 8.14 -28.71
N ALA A 46 16.95 8.73 -27.79
CA ALA A 46 17.17 8.57 -26.37
C ALA A 46 17.24 7.06 -26.13
N LYS A 47 18.31 6.59 -25.50
CA LYS A 47 18.36 5.20 -25.06
C LYS A 47 17.18 5.01 -24.10
N GLU A 48 16.21 4.21 -24.50
CA GLU A 48 15.21 3.70 -23.57
C GLU A 48 15.97 2.94 -22.48
N VAL A 49 16.14 3.57 -21.33
CA VAL A 49 16.47 2.86 -20.11
C VAL A 49 15.26 1.97 -19.84
N PRO A 50 15.40 0.62 -19.85
CA PRO A 50 14.27 -0.26 -19.61
C PRO A 50 13.61 0.14 -18.29
N HIS A 51 12.33 0.50 -18.34
CA HIS A 51 11.59 0.91 -17.16
C HIS A 51 11.34 -0.35 -16.30
N GLN A 52 12.36 -0.72 -15.52
CA GLN A 52 12.37 -1.92 -14.70
C GLN A 52 11.52 -1.69 -13.45
N ILE A 53 10.20 -1.80 -13.64
CA ILE A 53 9.25 -1.72 -12.54
C ILE A 53 9.37 -2.98 -11.68
N THR A 54 9.59 -2.78 -10.39
CA THR A 54 9.53 -3.82 -9.37
C THR A 54 8.26 -3.61 -8.55
N SER A 55 7.30 -4.54 -8.64
CA SER A 55 6.09 -4.48 -7.83
C SER A 55 6.26 -5.30 -6.54
N VAL A 56 5.83 -4.75 -5.40
CA VAL A 56 5.78 -5.44 -4.09
C VAL A 56 4.35 -5.41 -3.56
N TRP A 57 3.89 -6.51 -2.99
CA TRP A 57 2.49 -6.69 -2.54
C TRP A 57 2.44 -7.20 -1.09
N SER A 58 1.37 -6.84 -0.37
CA SER A 58 1.13 -7.30 1.01
C SER A 58 1.03 -8.83 1.04
N LYS A 59 1.62 -9.46 2.06
CA LYS A 59 1.74 -10.92 2.15
C LYS A 59 0.39 -11.63 2.01
N GLY A 60 0.28 -12.56 1.06
CA GLY A 60 -0.94 -13.32 0.81
C GLY A 60 -1.98 -12.64 -0.09
N VAL A 61 -1.71 -11.42 -0.56
CA VAL A 61 -2.49 -10.79 -1.65
C VAL A 61 -2.07 -11.41 -2.99
N THR A 62 -3.04 -11.81 -3.82
CA THR A 62 -2.79 -12.15 -5.22
C THR A 62 -2.49 -10.87 -6.01
N PRO A 63 -1.30 -10.72 -6.64
CA PRO A 63 -1.01 -9.58 -7.51
C PRO A 63 -1.97 -9.53 -8.72
N LEU A 64 -2.42 -8.33 -9.09
CA LEU A 64 -3.27 -8.14 -10.26
C LEU A 64 -2.45 -8.07 -11.55
N THR A 65 -2.90 -8.77 -12.59
CA THR A 65 -2.32 -8.67 -13.95
C THR A 65 -2.94 -7.50 -14.73
N PRO A 66 -2.28 -6.96 -15.77
CA PRO A 66 -2.79 -5.83 -16.55
C PRO A 66 -4.20 -6.06 -17.13
N GLU A 67 -4.53 -7.29 -17.50
CA GLU A 67 -5.81 -7.68 -18.13
C GLU A 67 -6.99 -7.64 -17.15
N GLN A 68 -6.71 -7.67 -15.84
CA GLN A 68 -7.73 -7.52 -14.79
C GLN A 68 -8.16 -6.06 -14.60
N PHE A 69 -7.34 -5.10 -15.02
CA PHE A 69 -7.65 -3.68 -14.94
C PHE A 69 -8.63 -3.21 -16.03
N ARG A 70 -9.24 -2.06 -15.77
CA ARG A 70 -10.20 -1.36 -16.61
C ARG A 70 -9.66 0.04 -16.87
N TYR A 71 -9.31 0.29 -18.13
CA TYR A 71 -8.71 1.54 -18.61
C TYR A 71 -9.73 2.45 -19.30
N ASN A 72 -11.00 2.01 -19.41
CA ASN A 72 -12.10 2.71 -20.08
C ASN A 72 -12.92 3.60 -19.13
N ASN A 73 -12.54 3.70 -17.87
CA ASN A 73 -13.08 4.69 -16.94
C ASN A 73 -12.12 5.89 -16.95
N GLU A 74 -12.59 7.02 -17.47
CA GLU A 74 -11.79 8.24 -17.65
C GLU A 74 -11.24 8.82 -16.33
N ASP A 75 -11.79 8.40 -15.17
CA ASP A 75 -11.40 8.90 -13.86
C ASP A 75 -10.44 7.99 -13.09
N VAL A 76 -10.47 6.67 -13.27
CA VAL A 76 -9.56 5.76 -12.55
C VAL A 76 -9.33 4.41 -13.23
N ILE A 77 -8.05 4.03 -13.34
CA ILE A 77 -7.62 2.66 -13.68
C ILE A 77 -7.92 1.76 -12.46
N HIS A 78 -8.81 0.79 -12.62
CA HIS A 78 -9.30 -0.04 -11.51
C HIS A 78 -9.51 -1.51 -11.90
N ALA A 79 -9.51 -2.41 -10.94
CA ALA A 79 -9.86 -3.82 -11.09
C ALA A 79 -11.02 -4.15 -10.13
N PRO A 80 -12.22 -4.47 -10.65
CA PRO A 80 -13.39 -4.79 -9.83
C PRO A 80 -13.12 -5.86 -8.77
N TYR A 81 -13.80 -5.75 -7.62
CA TYR A 81 -13.57 -6.63 -6.48
C TYR A 81 -13.81 -8.11 -6.80
N LEU A 82 -12.86 -8.95 -6.37
CA LEU A 82 -12.94 -10.39 -6.44
C LEU A 82 -12.58 -10.97 -5.08
N ALA A 83 -13.50 -11.76 -4.51
CA ALA A 83 -13.32 -12.41 -3.22
C ALA A 83 -12.14 -13.39 -3.21
N HIS A 84 -11.64 -13.68 -2.00
CA HIS A 84 -10.60 -14.68 -1.73
C HIS A 84 -9.24 -14.42 -2.43
N GLN A 85 -8.96 -13.16 -2.81
CA GLN A 85 -7.66 -12.74 -3.36
C GLN A 85 -6.70 -12.13 -2.32
N GLY A 86 -7.03 -12.25 -1.02
CA GLY A 86 -6.24 -11.73 0.10
C GLY A 86 -6.32 -10.20 0.32
N TRP A 87 -6.99 -9.46 -0.57
CA TRP A 87 -7.29 -8.04 -0.44
C TRP A 87 -8.79 -7.80 -0.24
N TYR A 88 -9.14 -6.68 0.41
CA TYR A 88 -10.50 -6.39 0.90
C TYR A 88 -10.94 -4.96 0.61
N ASP A 89 -12.23 -4.76 0.36
CA ASP A 89 -12.82 -3.50 -0.11
C ASP A 89 -14.15 -3.17 0.60
N ILE A 90 -14.11 -3.05 1.94
CA ILE A 90 -15.25 -2.54 2.72
C ILE A 90 -15.69 -1.17 2.17
N THR A 91 -16.93 -1.13 1.67
CA THR A 91 -17.58 0.02 1.05
C THR A 91 -18.59 0.64 2.02
N LYS A 92 -18.60 1.97 2.17
CA LYS A 92 -19.58 2.68 3.02
C LYS A 92 -20.98 2.71 2.40
N ALA A 93 -22.00 2.71 3.26
CA ALA A 93 -23.38 2.95 2.86
C ALA A 93 -23.72 4.45 2.77
N PHE A 94 -22.93 5.32 3.41
CA PHE A 94 -23.17 6.76 3.57
C PHE A 94 -24.52 7.09 4.25
N ASP A 95 -25.01 6.19 5.12
CA ASP A 95 -26.31 6.23 5.80
C ASP A 95 -26.45 7.29 6.93
N GLY A 96 -25.43 8.13 7.10
CA GLY A 96 -25.28 9.09 8.19
C GLY A 96 -24.39 8.58 9.33
N LYS A 97 -24.20 7.27 9.47
CA LYS A 97 -23.38 6.67 10.54
C LYS A 97 -21.95 6.42 10.10
N ASP A 98 -21.74 5.92 8.88
CA ASP A 98 -20.41 5.53 8.39
C ASP A 98 -19.67 6.58 7.57
N ASN A 99 -20.29 7.71 7.19
CA ASN A 99 -19.78 8.68 6.23
C ASN A 99 -18.33 9.15 6.47
N LEU A 100 -17.85 9.20 7.72
CA LEU A 100 -16.47 9.59 8.11
C LEU A 100 -15.68 8.46 8.79
N LEU A 101 -16.15 7.21 8.70
CA LEU A 101 -15.52 6.02 9.26
C LEU A 101 -14.51 5.33 8.31
N CYS A 102 -13.91 6.06 7.35
CA CYS A 102 -12.93 5.50 6.41
C CYS A 102 -11.73 4.84 7.11
N GLY A 103 -11.24 5.40 8.22
CA GLY A 103 -10.20 4.77 9.04
C GLY A 103 -10.64 3.47 9.75
N ALA A 104 -11.94 3.32 10.07
CA ALA A 104 -12.48 2.08 10.62
C ALA A 104 -12.78 1.03 9.54
N ALA A 105 -13.22 1.45 8.34
CA ALA A 105 -13.32 0.58 7.17
C ALA A 105 -11.94 0.04 6.78
N THR A 106 -10.94 0.93 6.75
CA THR A 106 -9.53 0.61 6.52
C THR A 106 -8.99 -0.41 7.53
N ALA A 107 -9.26 -0.21 8.83
CA ALA A 107 -8.91 -1.17 9.87
C ALA A 107 -9.67 -2.51 9.72
N GLY A 108 -10.94 -2.47 9.30
CA GLY A 108 -11.72 -3.67 9.00
C GLY A 108 -11.11 -4.51 7.88
N ASN A 109 -10.69 -3.87 6.80
CA ASN A 109 -9.99 -4.52 5.68
C ASN A 109 -8.65 -5.15 6.14
N MET A 110 -7.88 -4.46 7.00
CA MET A 110 -6.66 -5.00 7.59
C MET A 110 -6.94 -6.19 8.52
N LEU A 111 -8.05 -6.18 9.26
CA LEU A 111 -8.49 -7.31 10.09
C LEU A 111 -8.97 -8.50 9.27
N HIS A 112 -9.68 -8.29 8.16
CA HIS A 112 -10.07 -9.36 7.25
C HIS A 112 -8.84 -10.09 6.67
N TRP A 113 -7.83 -9.33 6.25
CA TRP A 113 -6.52 -9.89 5.88
C TRP A 113 -5.86 -10.64 7.05
N TRP A 114 -5.91 -10.09 8.27
CA TRP A 114 -5.32 -10.70 9.47
C TRP A 114 -6.03 -11.99 9.88
N PHE A 115 -7.33 -12.12 9.62
CA PHE A 115 -8.10 -13.37 9.79
C PHE A 115 -7.64 -14.46 8.81
N ASP A 116 -7.37 -14.12 7.54
CA ASP A 116 -6.80 -15.08 6.59
C ASP A 116 -5.39 -15.51 7.03
N GLN A 117 -4.55 -14.56 7.50
CA GLN A 117 -3.22 -14.89 7.98
C GLN A 117 -3.27 -15.84 9.17
N ASN A 118 -4.13 -15.57 10.17
CA ASN A 118 -4.13 -16.27 11.47
C ASN A 118 -5.24 -17.30 11.63
N LYS A 119 -5.82 -17.83 10.54
CA LYS A 119 -7.01 -18.69 10.59
C LYS A 119 -6.89 -19.84 11.62
N THR A 120 -5.85 -20.65 11.51
CA THR A 120 -5.64 -21.82 12.39
C THR A 120 -5.35 -21.39 13.84
N GLU A 121 -4.62 -20.29 14.01
CA GLU A 121 -4.31 -19.73 15.32
C GLU A 121 -5.55 -19.16 16.03
N ILE A 122 -6.47 -18.53 15.29
CA ILE A 122 -7.77 -18.05 15.77
C ILE A 122 -8.70 -19.22 16.14
N GLU A 123 -8.75 -20.27 15.31
CA GLU A 123 -9.52 -21.50 15.59
C GLU A 123 -9.03 -22.17 16.90
N ALA A 124 -7.72 -22.28 17.09
CA ALA A 124 -7.11 -22.78 18.33
C ALA A 124 -7.38 -21.84 19.53
N TYR A 125 -7.27 -20.53 19.34
CA TYR A 125 -7.53 -19.53 20.38
C TYR A 125 -8.97 -19.58 20.89
N LEU A 126 -9.96 -19.61 20.00
CA LEU A 126 -11.38 -19.73 20.36
C LEU A 126 -11.73 -21.08 21.00
N SER A 127 -10.91 -22.12 20.75
CA SER A 127 -11.05 -23.42 21.43
C SER A 127 -10.53 -23.38 22.87
N LYS A 128 -9.54 -22.53 23.17
CA LYS A 128 -9.06 -22.26 24.54
C LYS A 128 -9.88 -21.20 25.28
N HIS A 129 -10.41 -20.22 24.55
CA HIS A 129 -11.08 -19.03 25.07
C HIS A 129 -12.44 -18.79 24.39
N PRO A 130 -13.43 -19.70 24.56
CA PRO A 130 -14.73 -19.60 23.88
C PRO A 130 -15.52 -18.34 24.28
N GLU A 131 -15.27 -17.78 25.47
CA GLU A 131 -15.88 -16.54 25.94
C GLU A 131 -15.44 -15.31 25.12
N LYS A 132 -14.33 -15.41 24.38
CA LYS A 132 -13.80 -14.33 23.53
C LYS A 132 -14.47 -14.26 22.16
N GLN A 133 -15.21 -15.29 21.74
CA GLN A 133 -15.87 -15.28 20.42
C GLN A 133 -16.83 -14.10 20.27
N LYS A 134 -17.44 -13.61 21.36
CA LYS A 134 -18.51 -12.61 21.34
C LYS A 134 -18.21 -11.42 22.24
N ILE A 135 -18.59 -10.22 21.79
CA ILE A 135 -18.63 -9.03 22.65
C ILE A 135 -20.07 -8.90 23.16
N ILE A 136 -20.25 -9.06 24.48
CA ILE A 136 -21.55 -8.94 25.16
C ILE A 136 -21.50 -7.74 26.11
N PHE A 137 -22.54 -6.91 26.09
CA PHE A 137 -22.70 -5.76 26.99
C PHE A 137 -24.15 -5.66 27.46
N ASN A 138 -24.37 -5.52 28.77
CA ASN A 138 -25.71 -5.48 29.38
C ASN A 138 -26.64 -6.61 28.89
N ASN A 139 -26.11 -7.84 28.82
CA ASN A 139 -26.75 -9.05 28.30
C ASN A 139 -27.19 -8.99 26.81
N GLN A 140 -26.77 -7.98 26.05
CA GLN A 140 -26.93 -7.91 24.61
C GLN A 140 -25.65 -8.32 23.90
N GLU A 141 -25.78 -9.21 22.92
CA GLU A 141 -24.71 -9.52 21.98
C GLU A 141 -24.50 -8.33 21.03
N LEU A 142 -23.29 -7.80 20.98
CA LEU A 142 -22.91 -6.71 20.09
C LEU A 142 -22.11 -7.19 18.87
N PHE A 143 -21.38 -8.29 19.01
CA PHE A 143 -20.47 -8.85 18.00
C PHE A 143 -20.29 -10.36 18.17
N ASP A 144 -20.13 -11.08 17.06
CA ASP A 144 -19.61 -12.45 16.99
C ASP A 144 -18.47 -12.51 15.96
N LEU A 145 -17.29 -12.93 16.41
CA LEU A 145 -16.09 -13.05 15.58
C LEU A 145 -16.27 -14.07 14.45
N LYS A 146 -17.04 -15.16 14.65
CA LYS A 146 -17.28 -16.13 13.57
C LYS A 146 -18.11 -15.49 12.45
N ALA A 147 -19.21 -14.82 12.79
CA ALA A 147 -20.02 -14.09 11.82
C ALA A 147 -19.23 -13.00 11.07
N ALA A 148 -18.21 -12.40 11.70
CA ALA A 148 -17.29 -11.46 11.04
C ALA A 148 -16.32 -12.15 10.06
N ILE A 149 -15.75 -13.30 10.43
CA ILE A 149 -14.88 -14.11 9.56
C ILE A 149 -15.69 -14.68 8.37
N ASP A 150 -16.89 -15.20 8.64
CA ASP A 150 -17.78 -15.81 7.63
C ASP A 150 -18.30 -14.79 6.59
N THR A 151 -18.27 -13.49 6.92
CA THR A 151 -18.74 -12.39 6.04
C THR A 151 -17.63 -11.44 5.59
N LYS A 152 -16.35 -11.75 5.86
CA LYS A 152 -15.20 -10.88 5.57
C LYS A 152 -15.07 -10.48 4.09
N ASP A 153 -15.45 -11.39 3.18
CA ASP A 153 -15.42 -11.15 1.74
C ASP A 153 -16.59 -10.27 1.23
N SER A 154 -17.47 -9.77 2.11
CA SER A 154 -18.57 -8.86 1.75
C SER A 154 -18.18 -7.38 1.88
N GLN A 155 -18.09 -6.68 0.75
CA GLN A 155 -17.81 -5.24 0.68
C GLN A 155 -18.82 -4.40 1.49
N THR A 156 -20.12 -4.71 1.39
CA THR A 156 -21.20 -3.85 1.91
C THR A 156 -21.94 -4.40 3.14
N ASN A 157 -21.71 -5.66 3.53
CA ASN A 157 -22.44 -6.30 4.63
C ASN A 157 -21.56 -7.22 5.53
N SER A 158 -20.25 -6.96 5.57
CA SER A 158 -19.37 -7.63 6.54
C SER A 158 -19.77 -7.28 7.98
N GLN A 159 -19.90 -8.29 8.83
CA GLN A 159 -20.35 -8.09 10.21
C GLN A 159 -19.32 -7.32 11.05
N LEU A 160 -18.04 -7.31 10.66
CA LEU A 160 -17.03 -6.45 11.27
C LEU A 160 -17.30 -4.95 11.02
N PHE A 161 -17.60 -4.55 9.78
CA PHE A 161 -17.88 -3.14 9.51
C PHE A 161 -19.26 -2.72 10.03
N ASN A 162 -20.27 -3.60 9.95
CA ASN A 162 -21.55 -3.38 10.62
C ASN A 162 -21.36 -3.18 12.14
N TYR A 163 -20.48 -3.93 12.79
CA TYR A 163 -20.13 -3.72 14.20
C TYR A 163 -19.45 -2.38 14.45
N PHE A 164 -18.45 -2.02 13.65
CA PHE A 164 -17.77 -0.73 13.76
C PHE A 164 -18.72 0.45 13.57
N ARG A 165 -19.57 0.40 12.52
CA ARG A 165 -20.61 1.39 12.26
C ARG A 165 -21.66 1.43 13.37
N ASP A 166 -22.38 0.34 13.63
CA ASP A 166 -23.62 0.41 14.43
C ASP A 166 -23.40 0.25 15.95
N LYS A 167 -22.23 -0.21 16.41
CA LYS A 167 -21.97 -0.51 17.83
C LYS A 167 -20.73 0.17 18.41
N ALA A 168 -19.57 0.10 17.75
CA ALA A 168 -18.33 0.64 18.31
C ALA A 168 -18.19 2.17 18.14
N PHE A 169 -18.67 2.70 17.01
CA PHE A 169 -18.50 4.11 16.60
C PHE A 169 -19.77 4.85 16.07
N PRO A 170 -21.03 4.49 16.45
CA PRO A 170 -22.25 4.89 15.73
C PRO A 170 -22.54 6.40 15.64
N ASN A 171 -21.94 7.20 16.50
CA ASN A 171 -22.18 8.64 16.56
C ASN A 171 -20.99 9.48 16.05
N LEU A 172 -19.94 8.89 15.46
CA LEU A 172 -18.75 9.66 15.07
C LEU A 172 -18.98 10.49 13.80
N SER A 173 -19.52 9.91 12.72
CA SER A 173 -19.81 10.65 11.48
C SER A 173 -20.81 11.80 11.72
N ALA A 174 -21.88 11.54 12.48
CA ALA A 174 -22.84 12.56 12.90
C ALA A 174 -22.22 13.71 13.72
N ARG A 175 -21.07 13.47 14.36
CA ARG A 175 -20.31 14.46 15.15
C ARG A 175 -19.12 15.07 14.40
N GLN A 176 -18.99 14.78 13.10
CA GLN A 176 -17.85 15.19 12.26
C GLN A 176 -16.49 14.67 12.77
N LEU A 177 -16.47 13.43 13.30
CA LEU A 177 -15.28 12.76 13.82
C LEU A 177 -15.00 11.46 13.05
N GLY A 178 -13.71 11.13 12.93
CA GLY A 178 -13.22 9.82 12.45
C GLY A 178 -12.37 9.11 13.51
N VAL A 179 -11.67 8.05 13.09
CA VAL A 179 -10.71 7.29 13.91
C VAL A 179 -9.49 6.90 13.07
N MET A 180 -8.32 6.73 13.71
CA MET A 180 -7.11 6.23 13.05
C MET A 180 -7.11 4.69 13.00
N PRO A 181 -6.64 4.04 11.93
CA PRO A 181 -6.73 2.58 11.80
C PRO A 181 -6.02 1.81 12.92
N ASP A 182 -4.80 2.20 13.27
CA ASP A 182 -3.99 1.57 14.32
C ASP A 182 -4.73 1.53 15.66
N LEU A 183 -5.35 2.65 16.07
CA LEU A 183 -6.13 2.71 17.30
C LEU A 183 -7.35 1.77 17.28
N VAL A 184 -7.98 1.56 16.12
CA VAL A 184 -9.10 0.60 15.96
C VAL A 184 -8.60 -0.85 16.04
N LEU A 185 -7.44 -1.14 15.44
CA LEU A 185 -6.78 -2.45 15.49
C LEU A 185 -6.36 -2.79 16.93
N ASP A 186 -5.67 -1.88 17.61
CA ASP A 186 -5.20 -2.02 18.99
C ASP A 186 -6.37 -2.17 19.99
N MET A 187 -7.49 -1.50 19.71
CA MET A 187 -8.74 -1.67 20.45
C MET A 187 -9.37 -3.04 20.20
N PHE A 188 -9.44 -3.50 18.95
CA PHE A 188 -10.10 -4.76 18.60
C PHE A 188 -9.29 -5.99 19.09
N ILE A 189 -8.00 -6.01 18.79
CA ILE A 189 -7.08 -7.12 19.07
C ILE A 189 -6.71 -7.13 20.56
N ASN A 190 -5.92 -6.14 21.01
CA ASN A 190 -5.37 -6.07 22.36
C ASN A 190 -6.34 -5.48 23.39
N GLY A 191 -7.37 -4.73 22.97
CA GLY A 191 -8.30 -4.06 23.88
C GLY A 191 -7.80 -2.73 24.43
N TYR A 192 -6.82 -2.09 23.80
CA TYR A 192 -6.38 -0.75 24.22
C TYR A 192 -7.53 0.26 24.11
N TYR A 193 -7.65 1.14 25.12
CA TYR A 193 -8.76 2.09 25.20
C TYR A 193 -8.67 3.19 24.13
N LEU A 194 -9.60 3.17 23.16
CA LEU A 194 -9.64 4.12 22.05
C LEU A 194 -10.38 5.40 22.45
N ASN A 195 -9.61 6.48 22.68
CA ASN A 195 -10.13 7.83 22.85
C ASN A 195 -10.08 8.59 21.52
N VAL A 196 -11.26 8.86 20.92
CA VAL A 196 -11.40 9.53 19.61
C VAL A 196 -10.83 10.96 19.56
N PHE A 197 -10.55 11.59 20.72
CA PHE A 197 -9.91 12.90 20.81
C PHE A 197 -8.38 12.83 20.96
N LYS A 198 -7.81 11.64 21.19
CA LYS A 198 -6.36 11.42 21.22
C LYS A 198 -5.92 10.79 19.91
N THR A 199 -5.53 11.62 18.95
CA THR A 199 -5.04 11.20 17.62
C THR A 199 -3.57 10.77 17.60
N GLN A 200 -2.92 10.61 18.77
CA GLN A 200 -1.57 10.03 18.90
C GLN A 200 -1.62 8.50 18.65
N SER A 201 -0.46 7.85 18.58
CA SER A 201 -0.38 6.37 18.58
C SER A 201 -0.66 5.81 19.99
N THR A 202 -0.91 4.50 20.09
CA THR A 202 -1.19 3.82 21.37
C THR A 202 -0.01 3.91 22.33
N ASP A 203 -0.26 4.45 23.53
CA ASP A 203 0.68 4.45 24.65
C ASP A 203 0.66 3.07 25.35
N VAL A 204 1.58 2.20 24.94
CA VAL A 204 1.80 0.86 25.54
C VAL A 204 2.14 0.93 27.03
N ASN A 205 2.81 2.00 27.48
CA ASN A 205 3.28 2.14 28.87
C ASN A 205 2.27 2.90 29.75
N ARG A 206 1.08 3.20 29.23
CA ARG A 206 0.05 3.98 29.91
C ARG A 206 -0.28 3.39 31.31
N PRO A 207 -0.37 4.20 32.38
CA PRO A 207 -0.93 3.75 33.65
C PRO A 207 -2.45 3.51 33.54
N TYR A 208 -2.93 2.42 34.17
CA TYR A 208 -4.31 1.92 34.16
C TYR A 208 -4.82 1.57 32.74
N GLN A 209 -4.71 0.26 32.43
CA GLN A 209 -4.96 -0.31 31.10
C GLN A 209 -6.22 -1.19 31.07
N ASP A 210 -7.33 -0.65 31.59
CA ASP A 210 -8.64 -1.28 31.50
C ASP A 210 -9.00 -1.59 30.05
N LYS A 211 -9.50 -2.80 29.80
CA LYS A 211 -9.88 -3.27 28.47
C LYS A 211 -11.01 -2.41 27.90
N ASP A 212 -10.86 -1.96 26.67
CA ASP A 212 -11.98 -1.34 25.95
C ASP A 212 -13.11 -2.36 25.79
N LYS A 213 -14.33 -1.96 26.19
CA LYS A 213 -15.51 -2.83 26.11
C LYS A 213 -15.95 -3.10 24.66
N ARG A 214 -15.34 -2.41 23.68
CA ARG A 214 -15.54 -2.60 22.23
C ARG A 214 -14.54 -3.55 21.58
N GLY A 215 -13.68 -4.22 22.35
CA GLY A 215 -12.68 -5.11 21.79
C GLY A 215 -11.90 -5.87 22.86
N GLY A 216 -10.60 -6.05 22.65
CA GLY A 216 -9.79 -7.00 23.41
C GLY A 216 -10.34 -8.41 23.27
N ILE A 217 -10.49 -8.84 22.02
CA ILE A 217 -10.92 -10.18 21.64
C ILE A 217 -9.77 -11.15 21.82
N PHE A 218 -8.56 -10.76 21.40
CA PHE A 218 -7.37 -11.61 21.43
C PHE A 218 -6.42 -11.27 22.60
N ASP A 219 -6.91 -10.53 23.62
CA ASP A 219 -6.09 -9.95 24.68
C ASP A 219 -5.54 -10.94 25.73
N ALA A 220 -5.90 -12.22 25.63
CA ALA A 220 -5.23 -13.30 26.38
C ALA A 220 -3.93 -13.79 25.71
N VAL A 221 -3.64 -13.35 24.48
CA VAL A 221 -2.36 -13.56 23.77
C VAL A 221 -1.72 -12.21 23.45
N PHE A 222 -2.45 -11.32 22.78
CA PHE A 222 -1.98 -9.98 22.45
C PHE A 222 -2.31 -9.02 23.58
N THR A 223 -1.52 -9.08 24.65
CA THR A 223 -1.77 -8.34 25.89
C THR A 223 -1.68 -6.82 25.72
N ARG A 224 -2.03 -6.09 26.79
CA ARG A 224 -1.73 -4.66 26.95
C ARG A 224 -0.60 -4.50 27.95
N GLY A 225 0.28 -3.53 27.73
CA GLY A 225 1.41 -3.25 28.63
C GLY A 225 2.73 -3.88 28.19
N ASP A 226 2.70 -4.69 27.13
CA ASP A 226 3.86 -5.28 26.49
C ASP A 226 3.98 -4.73 25.06
N GLN A 227 5.19 -4.27 24.71
CA GLN A 227 5.51 -3.74 23.38
C GLN A 227 5.68 -4.85 22.34
N THR A 228 5.98 -6.08 22.76
CA THR A 228 6.14 -7.25 21.90
C THR A 228 4.81 -7.85 21.44
N THR A 229 3.70 -7.49 22.10
CA THR A 229 2.33 -7.90 21.72
C THR A 229 1.55 -6.85 20.95
N LEU A 230 2.09 -5.63 20.78
CA LEU A 230 1.49 -4.61 19.90
C LEU A 230 1.79 -4.99 18.44
N LEU A 231 0.76 -5.20 17.63
CA LEU A 231 0.92 -5.65 16.24
C LEU A 231 1.03 -4.51 15.22
N THR A 232 0.77 -3.28 15.65
CA THR A 232 0.66 -2.10 14.78
C THR A 232 1.89 -1.20 14.82
N ALA A 233 2.08 -0.42 13.76
CA ALA A 233 2.99 0.73 13.75
C ALA A 233 2.36 1.90 12.99
N ARG A 234 2.91 3.11 13.21
CA ARG A 234 2.51 4.34 12.52
C ARG A 234 3.73 5.18 12.16
N HIS A 235 3.76 5.70 10.95
CA HIS A 235 4.85 6.49 10.38
C HIS A 235 4.30 7.82 9.87
N ASP A 236 4.83 8.95 10.36
CA ASP A 236 4.53 10.27 9.77
C ASP A 236 5.27 10.39 8.43
N LEU A 237 4.51 10.68 7.36
CA LEU A 237 5.02 10.85 6.01
C LEU A 237 4.98 12.31 5.54
N LYS A 238 4.27 13.20 6.24
CA LYS A 238 3.86 14.52 5.73
C LYS A 238 5.03 15.37 5.23
N ASN A 239 6.16 15.30 5.93
CA ASN A 239 7.37 16.10 5.68
C ASN A 239 8.54 15.25 5.12
N LYS A 240 8.27 14.06 4.56
CA LYS A 240 9.29 13.14 4.03
C LYS A 240 9.45 13.25 2.51
N GLY A 241 10.65 12.93 2.02
CA GLY A 241 10.92 12.86 0.58
C GLY A 241 10.34 11.61 -0.08
N LEU A 242 10.24 11.61 -1.42
CA LEU A 242 9.76 10.46 -2.19
C LEU A 242 10.56 9.18 -1.87
N ASN A 243 11.89 9.30 -1.76
CA ASN A 243 12.76 8.15 -1.50
C ASN A 243 12.56 7.57 -0.07
N ASP A 244 12.37 8.43 0.95
CA ASP A 244 12.05 7.99 2.32
C ASP A 244 10.73 7.20 2.35
N ILE A 245 9.68 7.77 1.74
CA ILE A 245 8.33 7.19 1.72
C ILE A 245 8.32 5.88 0.93
N SER A 246 9.07 5.83 -0.18
CA SER A 246 9.27 4.63 -0.97
C SER A 246 9.98 3.53 -0.18
N THR A 247 11.02 3.90 0.59
CA THR A 247 11.76 2.96 1.43
C THR A 247 10.88 2.38 2.54
N ILE A 248 10.10 3.23 3.24
CA ILE A 248 9.19 2.80 4.31
C ILE A 248 8.10 1.85 3.76
N ILE A 249 7.41 2.24 2.68
CA ILE A 249 6.35 1.40 2.08
C ILE A 249 6.92 0.08 1.55
N LYS A 250 8.10 0.11 0.90
CA LYS A 250 8.78 -1.11 0.43
C LYS A 250 9.15 -2.03 1.59
N GLN A 251 9.68 -1.49 2.69
CA GLN A 251 10.06 -2.27 3.87
C GLN A 251 8.83 -2.93 4.51
N GLU A 252 7.79 -2.16 4.86
CA GLU A 252 6.62 -2.71 5.57
C GLU A 252 5.86 -3.75 4.72
N LEU A 253 5.81 -3.59 3.38
CA LEU A 253 5.30 -4.62 2.46
C LEU A 253 6.19 -5.88 2.44
N THR A 254 7.52 -5.71 2.38
CA THR A 254 8.49 -6.83 2.33
C THR A 254 8.51 -7.62 3.65
N GLU A 255 8.29 -6.95 4.79
CA GLU A 255 8.06 -7.59 6.09
C GLU A 255 6.69 -8.31 6.19
N GLY A 256 5.86 -8.24 5.14
CA GLY A 256 4.63 -9.00 5.02
C GLY A 256 3.49 -8.51 5.90
N ARG A 257 3.41 -7.19 6.09
CA ARG A 257 2.38 -6.50 6.86
C ARG A 257 1.21 -6.08 5.94
N ALA A 258 0.03 -5.84 6.51
CA ALA A 258 -1.01 -5.07 5.83
C ALA A 258 -0.77 -3.57 6.06
N LEU A 259 -1.01 -2.74 5.03
CA LEU A 259 -0.74 -1.30 5.06
C LEU A 259 -2.02 -0.49 4.86
N ALA A 260 -2.01 0.70 5.44
CA ALA A 260 -3.00 1.76 5.26
C ALA A 260 -2.30 3.11 5.14
N LEU A 261 -2.83 3.97 4.27
CA LEU A 261 -2.26 5.27 3.92
C LEU A 261 -3.29 6.37 4.17
N SER A 262 -2.93 7.40 4.94
CA SER A 262 -3.72 8.63 5.03
C SER A 262 -3.20 9.72 4.09
N HIS A 263 -4.12 10.53 3.57
CA HIS A 263 -3.82 11.63 2.68
C HIS A 263 -4.78 12.82 2.89
N THR A 264 -4.45 13.97 2.31
CA THR A 264 -5.35 15.13 2.28
C THR A 264 -6.61 14.82 1.48
N TYR A 265 -7.80 15.17 1.99
CA TYR A 265 -9.05 15.11 1.23
C TYR A 265 -9.42 16.50 0.71
N ALA A 266 -10.08 16.57 -0.46
CA ALA A 266 -10.37 17.84 -1.11
C ALA A 266 -11.36 18.69 -0.28
N ASN A 267 -11.03 19.96 -0.06
CA ASN A 267 -11.89 20.99 0.55
C ASN A 267 -12.40 20.72 1.99
N VAL A 268 -11.89 19.71 2.71
CA VAL A 268 -12.23 19.45 4.12
C VAL A 268 -10.97 19.49 4.99
N SER A 269 -11.09 19.95 6.24
CA SER A 269 -10.03 19.88 7.26
C SER A 269 -9.80 18.46 7.83
N ILE A 270 -10.28 17.43 7.13
CA ILE A 270 -10.29 16.03 7.54
C ILE A 270 -9.41 15.23 6.57
N SER A 271 -8.48 14.44 7.11
CA SER A 271 -7.67 13.49 6.34
C SER A 271 -8.50 12.27 5.95
N HIS A 272 -8.37 11.82 4.70
CA HIS A 272 -8.91 10.52 4.27
C HIS A 272 -7.91 9.39 4.58
N VAL A 273 -8.39 8.15 4.61
CA VAL A 273 -7.58 6.95 4.85
C VAL A 273 -8.07 5.80 3.96
N ILE A 274 -7.11 5.13 3.31
CA ILE A 274 -7.32 4.04 2.35
C ILE A 274 -6.38 2.86 2.66
N ASN A 275 -6.70 1.66 2.18
CA ASN A 275 -5.79 0.51 2.27
C ASN A 275 -4.76 0.54 1.15
N LEU A 276 -3.55 0.02 1.42
CA LEU A 276 -2.49 -0.16 0.43
C LEU A 276 -2.13 -1.65 0.36
N TRP A 277 -2.36 -2.27 -0.80
CA TRP A 277 -2.16 -3.71 -1.02
C TRP A 277 -0.94 -4.03 -1.85
N GLY A 278 -0.44 -3.08 -2.64
CA GLY A 278 0.82 -3.20 -3.36
C GLY A 278 1.33 -1.86 -3.87
N ALA A 279 2.57 -1.86 -4.35
CA ALA A 279 3.28 -0.69 -4.83
C ALA A 279 4.23 -1.04 -5.98
N ASP A 280 4.27 -0.18 -7.00
CA ASP A 280 5.24 -0.22 -8.10
C ASP A 280 6.40 0.72 -7.80
N PHE A 281 7.63 0.23 -7.97
CA PHE A 281 8.85 1.01 -7.80
C PHE A 281 9.70 1.01 -9.08
N ASN A 282 10.30 2.15 -9.40
CA ASN A 282 11.20 2.32 -10.54
C ASN A 282 12.62 1.75 -10.28
N ALA A 283 13.51 1.91 -11.27
CA ALA A 283 14.89 1.42 -11.22
C ALA A 283 15.72 2.03 -10.08
N GLU A 284 15.49 3.30 -9.71
CA GLU A 284 16.11 3.96 -8.56
C GLU A 284 15.44 3.58 -7.22
N GLY A 285 14.42 2.73 -7.27
CA GLY A 285 13.69 2.22 -6.10
C GLY A 285 12.61 3.14 -5.55
N ASN A 286 12.30 4.25 -6.23
CA ASN A 286 11.24 5.20 -5.86
C ASN A 286 9.86 4.71 -6.33
N LEU A 287 8.80 5.08 -5.61
CA LEU A 287 7.41 4.79 -5.96
C LEU A 287 6.99 5.49 -7.26
N GLU A 288 6.34 4.74 -8.16
CA GLU A 288 5.59 5.30 -9.30
C GLU A 288 4.08 5.12 -9.14
N ALA A 289 3.64 4.05 -8.47
CA ALA A 289 2.22 3.79 -8.26
C ALA A 289 1.95 2.95 -7.00
N ILE A 290 0.71 3.02 -6.52
CA ILE A 290 0.17 2.18 -5.45
C ILE A 290 -1.17 1.58 -5.85
N TYR A 291 -1.44 0.38 -5.33
CA TYR A 291 -2.69 -0.37 -5.52
C TYR A 291 -3.49 -0.34 -4.22
N VAL A 292 -4.68 0.24 -4.27
CA VAL A 292 -5.44 0.67 -3.08
C VAL A 292 -6.91 0.28 -3.16
N THR A 293 -7.53 0.00 -2.00
CA THR A 293 -9.00 -0.03 -1.85
C THR A 293 -9.45 1.11 -0.93
N ASP A 294 -10.67 1.58 -1.14
CA ASP A 294 -11.11 2.88 -0.64
C ASP A 294 -12.62 2.85 -0.37
N SER A 295 -12.98 3.01 0.91
CA SER A 295 -14.35 2.90 1.39
C SER A 295 -15.33 3.94 0.83
N ASP A 296 -14.82 4.96 0.15
CA ASP A 296 -15.59 6.02 -0.50
C ASP A 296 -15.86 5.73 -1.99
N ALA A 297 -15.21 4.71 -2.57
CA ALA A 297 -15.51 4.25 -3.92
C ALA A 297 -16.85 3.50 -3.98
N ASN A 298 -17.43 3.39 -5.18
CA ASN A 298 -18.52 2.45 -5.40
C ASN A 298 -17.97 1.02 -5.38
N ALA A 299 -18.68 0.06 -4.78
CA ALA A 299 -18.27 -1.35 -4.70
C ALA A 299 -17.96 -2.00 -6.06
N SER A 300 -18.46 -1.46 -7.19
CA SER A 300 -18.10 -1.91 -8.54
C SER A 300 -16.65 -1.62 -8.95
N ILE A 301 -15.95 -0.70 -8.26
CA ILE A 301 -14.62 -0.23 -8.61
C ILE A 301 -13.52 -1.18 -8.10
N GLY A 302 -13.61 -1.65 -6.85
CA GLY A 302 -12.57 -2.48 -6.26
C GLY A 302 -11.21 -1.79 -6.15
N MET A 303 -10.15 -2.50 -6.53
CA MET A 303 -8.77 -2.02 -6.42
C MET A 303 -8.48 -0.92 -7.44
N LYS A 304 -8.08 0.26 -6.98
CA LYS A 304 -7.63 1.38 -7.82
C LYS A 304 -6.11 1.39 -7.95
N LYS A 305 -5.58 1.71 -9.13
CA LYS A 305 -4.18 2.11 -9.31
C LYS A 305 -4.09 3.64 -9.22
N TYR A 306 -3.34 4.14 -8.25
CA TYR A 306 -3.00 5.57 -8.15
C TYR A 306 -1.53 5.78 -8.51
N PHE A 307 -1.25 6.84 -9.26
CA PHE A 307 0.10 7.33 -9.52
C PHE A 307 0.65 8.04 -8.29
N VAL A 308 1.96 7.90 -8.05
CA VAL A 308 2.72 8.60 -7.01
C VAL A 308 3.66 9.61 -7.67
N GLY A 309 3.85 10.77 -7.06
CA GLY A 309 4.75 11.80 -7.58
C GLY A 309 4.97 12.94 -6.60
N ILE A 310 5.89 13.85 -6.94
CA ILE A 310 6.08 15.11 -6.21
C ILE A 310 5.26 16.19 -6.94
N ASN A 311 4.34 16.83 -6.22
CA ASN A 311 3.48 17.86 -6.81
C ASN A 311 4.13 19.25 -6.83
N ALA A 312 3.43 20.23 -7.42
CA ALA A 312 3.90 21.61 -7.56
C ALA A 312 4.23 22.33 -6.23
N HIS A 313 3.81 21.79 -5.09
CA HIS A 313 4.12 22.31 -3.75
C HIS A 313 5.34 21.61 -3.09
N GLY A 314 6.01 20.70 -3.80
CA GLY A 314 7.13 19.91 -3.28
C GLY A 314 6.70 18.73 -2.38
N HIS A 315 5.40 18.46 -2.28
CA HIS A 315 4.88 17.36 -1.46
C HIS A 315 4.74 16.07 -2.27
N VAL A 316 5.03 14.93 -1.65
CA VAL A 316 4.69 13.62 -2.21
C VAL A 316 3.18 13.45 -2.16
N ALA A 317 2.60 13.11 -3.31
CA ALA A 317 1.17 13.04 -3.52
C ALA A 317 0.75 11.78 -4.28
N ILE A 318 -0.54 11.47 -4.22
CA ILE A 318 -1.21 10.38 -4.93
C ILE A 318 -2.38 10.90 -5.76
N SER A 319 -2.64 10.32 -6.93
CA SER A 319 -3.79 10.67 -7.77
C SER A 319 -4.17 9.52 -8.71
N ALA A 320 -5.43 9.42 -9.10
CA ALA A 320 -5.91 8.43 -10.08
C ALA A 320 -5.40 8.70 -11.52
N LYS A 321 -4.90 9.92 -11.76
CA LYS A 321 -4.26 10.37 -13.00
C LYS A 321 -2.83 10.81 -12.69
N LYS A 322 -1.93 10.80 -13.68
CA LYS A 322 -0.51 11.15 -13.47
C LYS A 322 -0.35 12.57 -12.91
N ILE A 323 0.54 12.75 -11.93
CA ILE A 323 0.74 14.01 -11.20
C ILE A 323 1.62 14.93 -12.05
N GLU A 324 0.98 15.76 -12.85
CA GLU A 324 1.61 16.74 -13.75
C GLU A 324 0.62 17.86 -14.12
N GLY A 325 1.14 19.01 -14.56
CA GLY A 325 0.33 20.18 -14.91
C GLY A 325 -0.54 20.64 -13.72
N GLU A 326 -1.85 20.67 -13.94
CA GLU A 326 -2.84 21.09 -12.92
C GLU A 326 -3.21 19.99 -11.92
N ASN A 327 -2.89 18.72 -12.19
CA ASN A 327 -3.18 17.59 -11.29
C ASN A 327 -2.15 17.51 -10.16
N ILE A 328 -2.33 18.31 -9.11
CA ILE A 328 -1.47 18.33 -7.92
C ILE A 328 -1.63 17.11 -6.99
N GLY A 329 -2.64 16.27 -7.21
CA GLY A 329 -2.97 15.11 -6.38
C GLY A 329 -3.28 15.44 -4.91
N ALA A 330 -3.39 14.39 -4.08
CA ALA A 330 -3.54 14.49 -2.63
C ALA A 330 -2.21 14.20 -1.92
N GLN A 331 -1.74 15.09 -1.05
CA GLN A 331 -0.53 14.89 -0.26
C GLN A 331 -0.69 13.69 0.69
N VAL A 332 0.31 12.79 0.73
CA VAL A 332 0.35 11.71 1.72
C VAL A 332 0.74 12.24 3.10
N LEU A 333 0.11 11.72 4.15
CA LEU A 333 0.23 12.24 5.52
C LEU A 333 0.83 11.22 6.48
N GLY A 334 0.41 9.96 6.42
CA GLY A 334 0.88 8.92 7.33
C GLY A 334 0.64 7.51 6.82
N LEU A 335 1.50 6.58 7.25
CA LEU A 335 1.32 5.13 7.06
C LEU A 335 0.92 4.49 8.38
N PHE A 336 0.02 3.52 8.34
CA PHE A 336 -0.34 2.64 9.45
C PHE A 336 -0.16 1.20 9.00
N THR A 337 0.41 0.34 9.83
CA THR A 337 0.71 -1.03 9.44
C THR A 337 0.23 -2.04 10.48
N LEU A 338 -0.06 -3.27 10.03
CA LEU A 338 -0.47 -4.39 10.87
C LEU A 338 0.37 -5.61 10.52
N SER A 339 1.17 -6.07 11.48
CA SER A 339 1.89 -7.34 11.40
C SER A 339 0.96 -8.53 11.66
N SER A 340 1.29 -9.69 11.11
CA SER A 340 0.47 -10.90 11.29
C SER A 340 0.45 -11.43 12.73
N GLY A 341 1.50 -11.17 13.54
CA GLY A 341 1.60 -11.67 14.91
C GLY A 341 1.82 -13.18 15.05
N LYS A 342 2.03 -13.93 13.96
CA LYS A 342 2.13 -15.40 13.95
C LYS A 342 3.08 -15.97 15.02
N ASP A 343 4.27 -15.39 15.14
CA ASP A 343 5.33 -15.88 16.04
C ASP A 343 5.10 -15.53 17.52
N ILE A 344 3.96 -14.90 17.87
CA ILE A 344 3.57 -14.54 19.24
C ILE A 344 2.62 -15.60 19.82
N TRP A 345 1.65 -16.10 19.03
CA TRP A 345 0.72 -17.15 19.48
C TRP A 345 1.46 -18.38 20.05
N GLN A 346 2.57 -18.78 19.43
CA GLN A 346 3.37 -19.95 19.80
C GLN A 346 4.24 -19.75 21.05
N LYS A 347 4.43 -18.51 21.52
CA LYS A 347 5.24 -18.19 22.71
C LYS A 347 4.42 -18.22 24.01
N LEU A 348 3.10 -18.37 23.89
CA LEU A 348 2.12 -18.31 24.98
C LEU A 348 1.15 -19.51 24.96
N SER A 349 1.48 -20.57 24.20
CA SER A 349 0.59 -21.70 23.87
C SER A 349 0.72 -22.91 24.77
#